data_AF-A0A349YN84-F1
#
_entry.id   AF-A0A349YN84-F1
#
_cell.length_a   1.000
_cell.length_b   1.000
_cell.length_c   1.000
_cell.angle_alpha   90.00
_cell.angle_beta   90.00
_cell.angle_gamma   90.00
#
_symmetry.space_group_name_H-M   'P 1'
#
loop_
_entity.id
_entity.type
_entity.pdbx_description
1 polymer ?
#
loop_
_entity_poly.entity_id
_entity_poly.type
_entity_poly.pdbx_seq_one_letter_code
_entity_poly.pdbx_strand_id
1 'polypeptide(L)'
;MRKKGWLVVMNVLYYLTLIALIAMMILPHTTIFYNRRLFDPFDKKVNTKTVYLTVGEQYKIKLFTINKRAHYYSSDIKVADVAGTGVVTAFHPGKTIVSIKQKKETYKYRIYVVKLNKKRTVVRRSFLRKLSVKGVNSGVRWKSHDPEIASVNRFGWVKGKRRGKTYIIATVHGKKLKCVVRVK
;
A
#
# COMPACT_ATOMS: atom_id res chain seq x y z
N MET A 1 33.05 40.23 -30.97
CA MET A 1 32.68 39.58 -29.69
C MET A 1 31.35 38.78 -29.68
N ARG A 2 30.62 38.60 -30.79
CA ARG A 2 29.26 37.99 -30.79
C ARG A 2 29.20 36.44 -30.79
N LYS A 3 30.27 35.73 -31.18
CA LYS A 3 30.27 34.26 -31.35
C LYS A 3 30.26 33.47 -30.02
N LYS A 4 30.94 33.98 -28.97
CA LYS A 4 31.02 33.29 -27.67
C LYS A 4 29.68 33.24 -26.93
N GLY A 5 28.87 34.30 -27.00
CA GLY A 5 27.54 34.33 -26.39
C GLY A 5 26.57 33.34 -27.02
N TRP A 6 26.63 33.15 -28.34
CA TRP A 6 25.77 32.22 -29.06
C TRP A 6 26.07 30.75 -28.73
N LEU A 7 27.34 30.40 -28.55
CA LEU A 7 27.77 29.08 -28.07
C LEU A 7 27.26 28.76 -26.66
N VAL A 8 27.26 29.75 -25.75
CA VAL A 8 26.71 29.57 -24.40
C VAL A 8 25.21 29.36 -24.45
N VAL A 9 24.49 30.13 -25.28
CA VAL A 9 23.04 29.98 -25.47
C VAL A 9 22.71 28.60 -26.04
N MET A 10 23.46 28.13 -27.04
CA MET A 10 23.30 26.79 -27.61
C MET A 10 23.55 25.67 -26.60
N ASN A 11 24.59 25.80 -25.76
CA ASN A 11 24.85 24.82 -24.69
C ASN A 11 23.73 24.81 -23.64
N VAL A 12 23.23 25.98 -23.22
CA VAL A 12 22.11 26.05 -22.27
C VAL A 12 20.85 25.42 -22.85
N LEU A 13 20.54 25.71 -24.13
CA LEU A 13 19.44 25.06 -24.84
C LEU A 13 19.63 23.54 -24.91
N TYR A 14 20.84 23.07 -25.22
CA TYR A 14 21.16 21.64 -25.24
C TYR A 14 20.96 20.97 -23.88
N TYR A 15 21.43 21.57 -22.79
CA TYR A 15 21.22 21.00 -21.45
C TYR A 15 19.74 21.03 -21.04
N LEU A 16 18.99 22.08 -21.41
CA LEU A 16 17.55 22.15 -21.16
C LEU A 16 16.77 21.07 -21.92
N THR A 17 17.09 20.84 -23.19
CA THR A 17 16.44 19.78 -23.97
C THR A 17 16.81 18.40 -23.46
N LEU A 18 18.07 18.19 -23.05
CA LEU A 18 18.53 16.94 -22.44
C LEU A 18 17.81 16.64 -21.11
N ILE A 19 17.65 17.64 -20.23
CA ILE A 19 16.89 17.49 -18.98
C ILE A 19 15.42 17.17 -19.26
N ALA A 20 14.81 17.83 -20.26
CA ALA A 20 13.43 17.56 -20.64
C ALA A 20 13.24 16.12 -21.16
N LEU A 21 14.19 15.61 -21.97
CA LEU A 21 14.15 14.26 -22.52
C LEU A 21 14.33 13.20 -21.43
N ILE A 22 15.27 13.42 -20.50
CA ILE A 22 15.47 12.59 -19.31
C ILE A 22 14.21 12.60 -18.43
N ALA A 23 13.60 13.77 -18.21
CA ALA A 23 12.34 13.89 -17.47
C ALA A 23 11.22 13.11 -18.17
N MET A 24 11.09 13.17 -19.50
CA MET A 24 10.08 12.40 -20.24
C MET A 24 10.28 10.89 -20.16
N MET A 25 11.51 10.39 -20.03
CA MET A 25 11.79 8.97 -19.82
C MET A 25 11.50 8.52 -18.38
N ILE A 26 11.86 9.36 -17.39
CA ILE A 26 11.71 9.00 -15.97
C ILE A 26 10.25 9.14 -15.52
N LEU A 27 9.59 10.23 -15.88
CA LEU A 27 8.22 10.56 -15.44
C LEU A 27 7.23 9.38 -15.58
N PRO A 28 7.06 8.71 -16.73
CA PRO A 28 6.07 7.63 -16.89
C PRO A 28 6.33 6.40 -15.99
N HIS A 29 7.57 6.19 -15.56
CA HIS A 29 7.95 5.12 -14.62
C HIS A 29 7.94 5.55 -13.15
N THR A 30 7.69 6.84 -12.87
CA THR A 30 7.55 7.35 -11.51
C THR A 30 6.09 7.42 -11.07
N THR A 31 5.90 7.36 -9.75
CA THR A 31 4.58 7.53 -9.11
C THR A 31 3.95 8.89 -9.40
N ILE A 32 4.73 9.90 -9.79
CA ILE A 32 4.28 11.27 -10.09
C ILE A 32 3.41 11.30 -11.35
N PHE A 33 3.78 10.59 -12.42
CA PHE A 33 2.99 10.52 -13.65
C PHE A 33 1.66 9.79 -13.46
N TYR A 34 1.65 8.73 -12.65
CA TYR A 34 0.42 8.01 -12.33
C TYR A 34 -0.47 8.77 -11.32
N ASN A 35 0.07 9.80 -10.66
CA ASN A 35 -0.62 10.59 -9.64
C ASN A 35 -1.08 11.97 -10.17
N ARG A 36 -1.69 12.03 -11.36
CA ARG A 36 -2.34 13.25 -11.92
C ARG A 36 -3.64 13.67 -11.21
N ARG A 37 -3.77 13.52 -9.89
CA ARG A 37 -5.06 13.78 -9.20
C ARG A 37 -4.84 14.38 -7.82
N LEU A 38 -4.58 15.70 -7.78
CA LEU A 38 -4.76 16.50 -6.57
C LEU A 38 -6.25 16.83 -6.34
N PHE A 39 -7.08 16.81 -7.39
CA PHE A 39 -8.54 16.94 -7.29
C PHE A 39 -9.20 16.03 -8.34
N ASP A 40 -9.63 14.83 -7.95
CA ASP A 40 -10.64 14.12 -8.74
C ASP A 40 -11.97 14.87 -8.57
N PRO A 41 -12.73 15.18 -9.64
CA PRO A 41 -14.05 15.79 -9.52
C PRO A 41 -14.95 14.90 -8.65
N PHE A 42 -15.82 15.52 -7.85
CA PHE A 42 -16.64 14.84 -6.83
C PHE A 42 -17.43 13.64 -7.40
N ASP A 43 -17.89 13.72 -8.64
CA ASP A 43 -18.65 12.65 -9.31
C ASP A 43 -17.82 11.38 -9.57
N LYS A 44 -16.50 11.50 -9.72
CA LYS A 44 -15.60 10.35 -9.94
C LYS A 44 -15.30 9.57 -8.66
N LYS A 45 -15.55 10.20 -7.50
CA LYS A 45 -15.35 9.61 -6.17
C LYS A 45 -16.32 8.44 -5.91
N VAL A 46 -17.50 8.46 -6.55
CA VAL A 46 -18.54 7.40 -6.46
C VAL A 46 -18.03 6.04 -6.95
N ASN A 47 -17.12 6.03 -7.93
CA ASN A 47 -16.59 4.80 -8.53
C ASN A 47 -15.28 4.31 -7.89
N THR A 48 -14.86 4.91 -6.77
CA THR A 48 -13.64 4.52 -6.06
C THR A 48 -13.95 3.88 -4.71
N LYS A 49 -13.63 2.59 -4.56
CA LYS A 49 -13.78 1.86 -3.29
C LYS A 49 -12.42 1.44 -2.75
N THR A 50 -12.24 1.56 -1.44
CA THR A 50 -10.99 1.12 -0.77
C THR A 50 -11.25 -0.16 0.01
N VAL A 51 -10.39 -1.16 -0.17
CA VAL A 51 -10.50 -2.47 0.48
C VAL A 51 -9.16 -2.81 1.12
N TYR A 52 -9.20 -3.26 2.37
CA TYR A 52 -8.04 -3.74 3.11
C TYR A 52 -8.12 -5.25 3.20
N LEU A 53 -7.06 -5.94 2.79
CA LEU A 53 -6.96 -7.40 2.79
C LEU A 53 -5.73 -7.85 3.55
N THR A 54 -5.81 -9.01 4.16
CA THR A 54 -4.63 -9.71 4.68
C THR A 54 -4.04 -10.62 3.60
N VAL A 55 -2.74 -10.93 3.68
CA VAL A 55 -2.11 -11.83 2.70
C VAL A 55 -2.80 -13.19 2.71
N GLY A 56 -3.21 -13.66 1.52
CA GLY A 56 -3.98 -14.89 1.31
C GLY A 56 -5.50 -14.70 1.36
N GLU A 57 -5.98 -13.51 1.74
CA GLU A 57 -7.41 -13.22 1.79
C GLU A 57 -7.96 -12.96 0.37
N GLN A 58 -9.18 -13.44 0.14
CA GLN A 58 -9.92 -13.20 -1.08
C GLN A 58 -11.06 -12.22 -0.84
N TYR A 59 -11.37 -11.41 -1.86
CA TYR A 59 -12.47 -10.46 -1.81
C TYR A 59 -13.21 -10.46 -3.15
N LYS A 60 -14.48 -10.84 -3.11
CA LYS A 60 -15.36 -10.79 -4.28
C LYS A 60 -15.89 -9.37 -4.47
N ILE A 61 -15.60 -8.78 -5.62
CA ILE A 61 -16.13 -7.49 -5.99
C ILE A 61 -17.61 -7.65 -6.33
N LYS A 62 -18.48 -6.97 -5.59
CA LYS A 62 -19.91 -6.85 -5.90
C LYS A 62 -20.10 -5.67 -6.85
N LEU A 63 -20.49 -5.98 -8.08
CA LEU A 63 -20.92 -4.99 -9.06
C LEU A 63 -22.45 -4.93 -9.03
N PHE A 64 -23.02 -3.73 -9.03
CA PHE A 64 -24.47 -3.53 -9.00
C PHE A 64 -25.15 -3.82 -10.35
N THR A 65 -24.38 -4.16 -11.38
CA THR A 65 -24.89 -4.27 -12.75
C THR A 65 -24.95 -5.72 -13.20
N ILE A 66 -26.18 -6.24 -13.27
CA ILE A 66 -26.51 -7.59 -13.73
C ILE A 66 -26.29 -7.65 -15.26
N ASN A 67 -25.75 -8.76 -15.77
CA ASN A 67 -25.65 -9.09 -17.21
C ASN A 67 -24.76 -8.21 -18.13
N LYS A 68 -23.75 -7.51 -17.60
CA LYS A 68 -22.74 -6.82 -18.44
C LYS A 68 -21.37 -7.48 -18.33
N ARG A 69 -20.73 -7.78 -19.48
CA ARG A 69 -19.36 -8.31 -19.52
C ARG A 69 -18.40 -7.26 -18.94
N ALA A 70 -17.66 -7.64 -17.92
CA ALA A 70 -16.71 -6.80 -17.21
C ALA A 70 -15.28 -7.27 -17.48
N HIS A 71 -14.38 -6.34 -17.74
CA HIS A 71 -12.96 -6.62 -17.85
C HIS A 71 -12.25 -6.13 -16.60
N TYR A 72 -11.48 -7.01 -15.97
CA TYR A 72 -10.74 -6.73 -14.75
C TYR A 72 -9.26 -6.58 -15.08
N TYR A 73 -8.63 -5.60 -14.45
CA TYR A 73 -7.22 -5.32 -14.61
C TYR A 73 -6.62 -4.97 -13.26
N SER A 74 -5.48 -5.59 -12.91
CA SER A 74 -4.69 -5.20 -11.73
C SER A 74 -3.47 -4.39 -12.18
N SER A 75 -3.24 -3.24 -11.54
CA SER A 75 -2.03 -2.45 -11.77
C SER A 75 -0.77 -3.16 -11.28
N ASP A 76 -0.88 -4.00 -10.25
CA ASP A 76 0.24 -4.79 -9.70
C ASP A 76 -0.27 -6.16 -9.25
N ILE A 77 -0.07 -7.14 -10.13
CA ILE A 77 -0.46 -8.54 -9.96
C ILE A 77 0.32 -9.20 -8.82
N LYS A 78 1.56 -8.74 -8.54
CA LYS A 78 2.37 -9.30 -7.44
C LYS A 78 1.75 -8.96 -6.09
N VAL A 79 1.15 -7.77 -5.95
CA VAL A 79 0.46 -7.36 -4.72
C VAL A 79 -0.90 -8.04 -4.60
N ALA A 80 -1.74 -7.91 -5.63
CA ALA A 80 -3.02 -8.61 -5.68
C ALA A 80 -3.45 -8.86 -7.13
N ASP A 81 -3.97 -10.05 -7.38
CA ASP A 81 -4.52 -10.42 -8.68
C ASP A 81 -6.05 -10.44 -8.64
N VAL A 82 -6.67 -10.32 -9.81
CA VAL A 82 -8.13 -10.35 -9.98
C VAL A 82 -8.51 -11.38 -11.03
N ALA A 83 -9.28 -12.39 -10.62
CA ALA A 83 -9.82 -13.37 -11.53
C ALA A 83 -10.91 -12.77 -12.43
N GLY A 84 -11.15 -13.37 -13.59
CA GLY A 84 -12.24 -12.98 -14.51
C GLY A 84 -13.65 -13.04 -13.90
N THR A 85 -13.81 -13.75 -12.78
CA THR A 85 -15.04 -13.80 -11.97
C THR A 85 -15.22 -12.61 -11.03
N GLY A 86 -14.25 -11.70 -10.97
CA GLY A 86 -14.26 -10.54 -10.07
C GLY A 86 -13.80 -10.84 -8.64
N VAL A 87 -13.13 -11.98 -8.41
CA VAL A 87 -12.52 -12.32 -7.12
C VAL A 87 -11.08 -11.80 -7.10
N VAL A 88 -10.79 -10.94 -6.13
CA VAL A 88 -9.45 -10.41 -5.88
C VAL A 88 -8.73 -11.28 -4.85
N THR A 89 -7.52 -11.72 -5.15
CA THR A 89 -6.67 -12.51 -4.26
C THR A 89 -5.43 -11.71 -3.86
N ALA A 90 -5.19 -11.58 -2.55
CA ALA A 90 -4.06 -10.83 -2.02
C ALA A 90 -2.80 -11.69 -1.83
N PHE A 91 -1.67 -11.29 -2.42
CA PHE A 91 -0.42 -12.05 -2.37
C PHE A 91 0.69 -11.36 -1.57
N HIS A 92 1.09 -10.15 -1.97
CA HIS A 92 2.19 -9.43 -1.32
C HIS A 92 1.71 -8.15 -0.65
N PRO A 93 2.30 -7.75 0.49
CA PRO A 93 1.91 -6.53 1.16
C PRO A 93 2.26 -5.30 0.31
N GLY A 94 1.29 -4.43 0.09
CA GLY A 94 1.45 -3.28 -0.80
C GLY A 94 0.13 -2.59 -1.07
N LYS A 95 0.21 -1.55 -1.91
CA LYS A 95 -0.94 -0.82 -2.42
C LYS A 95 -1.04 -1.11 -3.92
N THR A 96 -2.20 -1.56 -4.37
CA THR A 96 -2.48 -1.75 -5.79
C THR A 96 -3.86 -1.18 -6.13
N ILE A 97 -4.11 -0.99 -7.42
CA ILE A 97 -5.41 -0.55 -7.94
C ILE A 97 -5.92 -1.62 -8.88
N VAL A 98 -7.11 -2.14 -8.60
CA VAL A 98 -7.86 -2.97 -9.54
C VAL A 98 -8.84 -2.08 -10.29
N SER A 99 -8.71 -2.04 -11.61
CA SER A 99 -9.61 -1.31 -12.51
C SER A 99 -10.57 -2.28 -13.17
N ILE A 100 -11.84 -1.92 -13.19
CA ILE A 100 -12.91 -2.71 -13.78
C ILE A 100 -13.54 -1.87 -14.88
N LYS A 101 -13.39 -2.32 -16.12
CA LYS A 101 -13.96 -1.64 -17.29
C LYS A 101 -15.27 -2.30 -17.68
N GLN A 102 -16.34 -1.53 -17.71
CA GLN A 102 -17.66 -1.96 -18.17
C GLN A 102 -18.19 -0.92 -19.15
N LYS A 103 -18.36 -1.31 -20.42
CA LYS A 103 -18.74 -0.40 -21.51
C LYS A 103 -17.82 0.85 -21.54
N LYS A 104 -18.34 2.04 -21.21
CA LYS A 104 -17.62 3.33 -21.15
C LYS A 104 -17.20 3.73 -19.72
N GLU A 105 -17.64 2.99 -18.70
CA GLU A 105 -17.35 3.29 -17.30
C GLU A 105 -16.15 2.51 -16.79
N THR A 106 -15.41 3.12 -15.87
CA THR A 106 -14.29 2.47 -15.18
C THR A 106 -14.44 2.64 -13.68
N TYR A 107 -14.56 1.51 -12.97
CA TYR A 107 -14.56 1.45 -11.52
C TYR A 107 -13.14 1.16 -11.03
N LYS A 108 -12.74 1.80 -9.93
CA LYS A 108 -11.39 1.64 -9.38
C LYS A 108 -11.47 1.19 -7.92
N TYR A 109 -10.85 0.05 -7.65
CA TYR A 109 -10.70 -0.49 -6.31
C TYR A 109 -9.28 -0.25 -5.84
N ARG A 110 -9.11 0.57 -4.79
CA ARG A 110 -7.84 0.74 -4.10
C ARG A 110 -7.69 -0.41 -3.11
N ILE A 111 -6.75 -1.31 -3.37
CA ILE A 111 -6.51 -2.48 -2.53
C ILE A 111 -5.24 -2.26 -1.73
N TYR A 112 -5.37 -2.43 -0.42
CA TYR A 112 -4.26 -2.40 0.52
C TYR A 112 -4.11 -3.79 1.12
N VAL A 113 -2.99 -4.45 0.79
CA VAL A 113 -2.66 -5.75 1.36
C VAL A 113 -1.75 -5.53 2.56
N VAL A 114 -2.22 -5.89 3.75
CA VAL A 114 -1.49 -5.70 5.01
C VAL A 114 -0.88 -7.00 5.52
N LYS A 115 0.36 -6.91 6.02
CA LYS A 115 1.09 -8.05 6.60
C LYS A 115 1.93 -7.58 7.77
N LEU A 116 1.94 -8.33 8.87
CA LEU A 116 2.92 -8.10 9.95
C LEU A 116 4.34 -8.46 9.48
N ASN A 117 5.33 -7.71 9.94
CA ASN A 117 6.74 -8.03 9.68
C ASN A 117 7.13 -9.42 10.21
N LYS A 118 6.60 -9.80 11.37
CA LYS A 118 6.86 -11.07 12.06
C LYS A 118 5.56 -11.57 12.71
N LYS A 119 5.24 -12.86 12.50
CA LYS A 119 4.12 -13.53 13.20
C LYS A 119 4.50 -13.99 14.62
N ARG A 120 5.79 -14.18 14.89
CA ARG A 120 6.33 -14.61 16.17
C ARG A 120 7.58 -13.82 16.50
N THR A 121 7.76 -13.47 17.76
CA THR A 121 8.98 -12.83 18.23
C THR A 121 9.30 -13.20 19.66
N VAL A 122 10.60 -13.19 19.96
CA VAL A 122 11.12 -13.39 21.31
C VAL A 122 11.69 -12.06 21.78
N VAL A 123 11.35 -11.67 23.01
CA VAL A 123 11.79 -10.43 23.65
C VAL A 123 12.37 -10.79 25.02
N ARG A 124 13.46 -10.14 25.42
CA ARG A 124 14.01 -10.29 26.77
C ARG A 124 13.29 -9.35 27.74
N ARG A 125 13.27 -9.68 29.03
CA ARG A 125 12.75 -8.76 30.05
C ARG A 125 13.38 -7.37 29.95
N SER A 126 12.55 -6.33 30.06
CA SER A 126 12.90 -4.91 29.94
C SER A 126 13.43 -4.45 28.57
N PHE A 127 13.56 -5.34 27.59
CA PHE A 127 14.02 -5.00 26.25
C PHE A 127 12.86 -4.60 25.33
N LEU A 128 13.16 -3.72 24.37
CA LEU A 128 12.23 -3.23 23.37
C LEU A 128 12.44 -3.90 22.02
N ARG A 129 11.36 -4.28 21.35
CA ARG A 129 11.41 -4.79 19.98
C ARG A 129 10.34 -4.14 19.12
N LYS A 130 10.74 -3.65 17.94
CA LYS A 130 9.83 -3.01 16.99
C LYS A 130 9.07 -4.05 16.17
N LEU A 131 7.75 -3.99 16.23
CA LEU A 131 6.86 -4.62 15.26
C LEU A 131 6.39 -3.57 14.26
N SER A 132 6.28 -3.97 13.00
CA SER A 132 5.79 -3.10 11.92
C SER A 132 4.80 -3.86 11.05
N VAL A 133 3.85 -3.11 10.50
CA VAL A 133 2.90 -3.61 9.50
C VAL A 133 3.36 -3.10 8.14
N LYS A 134 3.54 -4.01 7.18
CA LYS A 134 3.83 -3.71 5.78
C LYS A 134 2.52 -3.51 5.01
N GLY A 135 2.57 -2.68 3.96
CA GLY A 135 1.44 -2.42 3.06
C GLY A 135 0.56 -1.22 3.42
N VAL A 136 0.85 -0.56 4.55
CA VAL A 136 0.22 0.71 4.96
C VAL A 136 1.24 1.62 5.62
N ASN A 137 1.04 2.93 5.48
CA ASN A 137 1.93 3.96 6.05
C ASN A 137 1.39 4.56 7.35
N SER A 138 0.10 4.42 7.63
CA SER A 138 -0.57 4.99 8.81
C SER A 138 -1.83 4.19 9.17
N GLY A 139 -2.49 4.57 10.27
CA GLY A 139 -3.77 3.97 10.69
C GLY A 139 -3.66 2.63 11.43
N VAL A 140 -2.46 2.24 11.88
CA VAL A 140 -2.25 1.03 12.67
C VAL A 140 -2.52 1.32 14.15
N ARG A 141 -3.46 0.57 14.75
CA ARG A 141 -3.72 0.58 16.20
C ARG A 141 -3.16 -0.68 16.85
N TRP A 142 -2.31 -0.52 17.85
CA TRP A 142 -1.68 -1.61 18.57
C TRP A 142 -2.39 -1.88 19.90
N LYS A 143 -2.56 -3.15 20.25
CA LYS A 143 -3.08 -3.60 21.55
C LYS A 143 -2.30 -4.81 22.02
N SER A 144 -2.01 -4.90 23.31
CA SER A 144 -1.53 -6.13 23.93
C SER A 144 -2.71 -6.92 24.51
N HIS A 145 -2.65 -8.24 24.38
CA HIS A 145 -3.60 -9.12 25.06
C HIS A 145 -3.33 -9.12 26.57
N ASP A 146 -2.06 -9.28 26.98
CA ASP A 146 -1.67 -9.29 28.40
C ASP A 146 -0.55 -8.25 28.65
N PRO A 147 -0.91 -7.00 29.01
CA PRO A 147 0.04 -5.91 29.24
C PRO A 147 1.04 -6.16 30.37
N GLU A 148 0.78 -7.14 31.25
CA GLU A 148 1.68 -7.59 32.31
C GLU A 148 2.85 -8.45 31.78
N ILE A 149 2.63 -9.22 30.71
CA ILE A 149 3.67 -10.05 30.08
C ILE A 149 4.43 -9.19 29.09
N ALA A 150 3.74 -8.52 28.18
CA ALA A 150 4.34 -7.59 27.23
C ALA A 150 3.41 -6.41 26.95
N SER A 151 3.94 -5.19 26.93
CA SER A 151 3.20 -3.99 26.54
C SER A 151 3.64 -3.50 25.17
N VAL A 152 2.76 -2.86 24.41
CA VAL A 152 3.08 -2.25 23.11
C VAL A 152 2.67 -0.79 23.11
N ASN A 153 3.48 0.09 22.51
CA ASN A 153 3.13 1.49 22.34
C ASN A 153 2.48 1.77 20.97
N ARG A 154 2.02 3.01 20.76
CA ARG A 154 1.36 3.45 19.51
C ARG A 154 2.22 3.28 18.25
N PHE A 155 3.54 3.24 18.40
CA PHE A 155 4.49 3.11 17.29
C PHE A 155 4.90 1.65 17.01
N GLY A 156 4.34 0.68 17.75
CA GLY A 156 4.63 -0.74 17.58
C GLY A 156 5.88 -1.22 18.33
N TRP A 157 6.41 -0.45 19.28
CA TRP A 157 7.46 -0.94 20.17
C TRP A 157 6.88 -1.80 21.28
N VAL A 158 7.32 -3.04 21.32
CA VAL A 158 6.91 -4.04 22.31
C VAL A 158 7.97 -4.14 23.40
N LYS A 159 7.58 -3.91 24.65
CA LYS A 159 8.42 -4.09 25.86
C LYS A 159 8.05 -5.40 26.55
N GLY A 160 9.04 -6.26 26.79
CA GLY A 160 8.85 -7.44 27.65
C GLY A 160 8.86 -7.05 29.13
N LYS A 161 7.89 -7.52 29.91
CA LYS A 161 7.76 -7.20 31.35
C LYS A 161 7.88 -8.45 32.23
N ARG A 162 7.05 -9.46 31.99
CA ARG A 162 7.07 -10.74 32.74
C ARG A 162 7.31 -11.90 31.79
N ARG A 163 8.06 -12.90 32.25
CA ARG A 163 8.27 -14.15 31.49
C ARG A 163 6.92 -14.79 31.18
N GLY A 164 6.72 -15.21 29.93
CA GLY A 164 5.44 -15.74 29.49
C GLY A 164 5.24 -15.64 27.97
N LYS A 165 4.04 -16.00 27.54
CA LYS A 165 3.61 -15.93 26.13
C LYS A 165 2.33 -15.10 26.06
N THR A 166 2.32 -14.08 25.21
CA THR A 166 1.14 -13.25 24.96
C THR A 166 1.02 -12.90 23.49
N TYR A 167 -0.03 -12.18 23.11
CA TYR A 167 -0.29 -11.73 21.76
C TYR A 167 -0.30 -10.21 21.67
N ILE A 168 0.40 -9.68 20.67
CA ILE A 168 0.27 -8.29 20.26
C ILE A 168 -0.60 -8.25 19.00
N ILE A 169 -1.65 -7.42 19.05
CA ILE A 169 -2.66 -7.29 18.01
C ILE A 169 -2.48 -5.94 17.33
N ALA A 170 -2.22 -5.95 16.03
CA ALA A 170 -2.24 -4.76 15.17
C ALA A 170 -3.58 -4.71 14.43
N THR A 171 -4.33 -3.62 14.57
CA THR A 171 -5.59 -3.41 13.88
C THR A 171 -5.42 -2.33 12.83
N VAL A 172 -5.77 -2.64 11.58
CA VAL A 172 -5.71 -1.71 10.45
C VAL A 172 -7.06 -1.71 9.75
N HIS A 173 -7.78 -0.59 9.83
CA HIS A 173 -9.10 -0.42 9.20
C HIS A 173 -10.04 -1.63 9.36
N GLY A 174 -10.10 -2.20 10.58
CA GLY A 174 -10.94 -3.35 10.93
C GLY A 174 -10.25 -4.72 10.80
N LYS A 175 -9.14 -4.84 10.08
CA LYS A 175 -8.35 -6.09 9.98
C LYS A 175 -7.43 -6.25 11.19
N LYS A 176 -7.52 -7.39 11.87
CA LYS A 176 -6.70 -7.73 13.04
C LYS A 176 -5.57 -8.69 12.65
N LEU A 177 -4.33 -8.27 12.84
CA LEU A 177 -3.13 -9.07 12.66
C LEU A 177 -2.56 -9.43 14.04
N LYS A 178 -2.28 -10.72 14.27
CA LYS A 178 -1.77 -11.22 15.57
C LYS A 178 -0.29 -11.56 15.46
N CYS A 179 0.50 -11.09 16.42
CA CYS A 179 1.90 -11.48 16.62
C CYS A 179 2.04 -12.19 17.97
N VAL A 180 2.65 -13.37 17.99
CA VAL A 180 2.96 -14.09 19.23
C VAL A 180 4.26 -13.54 19.81
N VAL A 181 4.21 -13.08 21.06
CA VAL A 181 5.37 -12.58 21.79
C VAL A 181 5.68 -13.54 22.92
N ARG A 182 6.91 -14.07 22.93
CA ARG A 182 7.44 -14.86 24.04
C ARG A 182 8.49 -14.04 24.77
N VAL A 183 8.24 -13.77 26.05
CA VAL A 183 9.19 -13.09 26.91
C VAL A 183 10.03 -14.14 27.63
N LYS A 184 11.35 -14.05 27.43
CA LYS A 184 12.35 -14.86 28.14
C LYS A 184 12.98 -14.04 29.25
#